data_AF-A0A7K1J7V6-F1
#
_entry.id   AF-A0A7K1J7V6-F1
#
_cell.length_a   1.000
_cell.length_b   1.000
_cell.length_c   1.000
_cell.angle_alpha   90.00
_cell.angle_beta   90.00
_cell.angle_gamma   90.00
#
_symmetry.space_group_name_H-M   'P 1'
#
loop_
_entity.id
_entity.type
_entity.pdbx_description
1 polymer ?
#
loop_
_entity_poly.entity_id
_entity_poly.type
_entity_poly.pdbx_seq_one_letter_code
_entity_poly.pdbx_strand_id
1 'polypeptide(L)'
;MSKFVYETTVDTDDGPEDVTLVFKKKATAMPAGIIRKNRGDEVATMFAVLEWGLTADQLDTLDRLPLAAMDKVLLAWQEWSAKDEDKPSGPPKTKRAKGDDEDDEDDEDDEDDED
;
A
#
# COMPACT_ATOMS: atom_id res chain seq x y z
N MET A 1 10.85 -5.76 -11.82
CA MET A 1 9.48 -5.74 -11.25
C MET A 1 9.59 -6.11 -9.79
N SER A 2 9.15 -5.24 -8.89
CA SER A 2 9.11 -5.55 -7.46
C SER A 2 8.04 -6.61 -7.17
N LYS A 3 8.32 -7.53 -6.24
CA LYS A 3 7.37 -8.58 -5.78
C LYS A 3 7.08 -8.38 -4.30
N PHE A 4 5.86 -8.65 -3.87
CA PHE A 4 5.49 -8.68 -2.46
C PHE A 4 5.54 -10.12 -1.96
N VAL A 5 6.26 -10.34 -0.86
CA VAL A 5 6.33 -11.63 -0.18
C VAL A 5 5.67 -11.44 1.18
N TYR A 6 4.65 -12.24 1.44
CA TYR A 6 3.96 -12.32 2.72
C TYR A 6 4.30 -13.65 3.37
N GLU A 7 4.90 -13.60 4.55
CA GLU A 7 5.28 -14.78 5.34
C GLU A 7 4.46 -14.77 6.63
N THR A 8 3.87 -15.91 6.97
CA THR A 8 3.09 -16.08 8.20
C THR A 8 3.18 -17.52 8.68
N THR A 9 2.90 -17.74 9.96
CA THR A 9 2.77 -19.09 10.53
C THR A 9 1.30 -19.35 10.82
N VAL A 10 0.81 -20.52 10.47
CA VAL A 10 -0.59 -20.89 10.54
C VAL A 10 -0.71 -22.15 11.37
N ASP A 11 -1.58 -22.12 12.38
CA ASP A 11 -1.89 -23.31 13.15
C ASP A 11 -2.77 -24.24 12.29
N THR A 12 -2.20 -25.38 11.89
CA THR A 12 -2.92 -26.47 11.21
C THR A 12 -3.25 -27.60 12.18
N ASP A 13 -4.04 -28.58 11.75
CA ASP A 13 -4.36 -29.77 12.55
C ASP A 13 -3.10 -30.59 12.90
N ASP A 14 -2.03 -30.49 12.10
CA ASP A 14 -0.75 -31.17 12.30
C ASP A 14 0.29 -30.30 13.06
N GLY A 15 -0.08 -29.07 13.44
CA GLY A 15 0.79 -28.10 14.11
C GLY A 15 1.03 -26.82 13.30
N PRO A 16 1.82 -25.86 13.83
CA PRO A 16 2.11 -24.61 13.14
C PRO A 16 2.94 -24.84 11.87
N GLU A 17 2.46 -24.34 10.73
CA GLU A 17 3.13 -24.39 9.43
C GLU A 17 3.49 -22.99 8.94
N ASP A 18 4.72 -22.81 8.45
CA ASP A 18 5.16 -21.56 7.83
C ASP A 18 4.66 -21.48 6.38
N VAL A 19 3.90 -20.44 6.10
CA VAL A 19 3.28 -20.18 4.80
C VAL A 19 3.89 -18.94 4.16
N THR A 20 4.24 -19.06 2.87
CA THR A 20 4.73 -17.95 2.06
C THR A 20 3.83 -17.71 0.85
N LEU A 21 3.32 -16.48 0.73
CA LEU A 21 2.56 -15.99 -0.42
C LEU A 21 3.36 -14.94 -1.19
N VAL A 22 3.44 -15.08 -2.52
CA VAL A 22 4.21 -14.20 -3.40
C VAL A 22 3.32 -13.54 -4.43
N PHE A 23 3.02 -12.26 -4.22
CA PHE A 23 2.26 -11.45 -5.16
C PHE A 23 3.20 -10.78 -6.17
N LYS A 24 3.05 -11.15 -7.44
CA LYS A 24 3.88 -10.64 -8.54
C LYS A 24 3.34 -9.37 -9.18
N LYS A 25 2.11 -8.97 -8.82
CA LYS A 25 1.41 -7.82 -9.39
C LYS A 25 0.91 -6.91 -8.27
N LYS A 26 0.94 -5.59 -8.50
CA LYS A 26 0.40 -4.60 -7.56
C LYS A 26 -1.12 -4.56 -7.65
N ALA A 27 -1.85 -4.64 -6.54
CA ALA A 27 -3.30 -4.48 -6.51
C ALA A 27 -3.80 -3.21 -7.24
N THR A 28 -3.00 -2.13 -7.24
CA THR A 28 -3.29 -0.87 -7.96
C THR A 28 -3.24 -0.99 -9.49
N ALA A 29 -2.61 -2.03 -10.03
CA ALA A 29 -2.51 -2.30 -11.47
C ALA A 29 -3.55 -3.31 -11.96
N MET A 30 -4.60 -3.56 -11.17
CA MET A 30 -5.62 -4.53 -11.48
C MET A 30 -6.47 -4.12 -12.70
N PRO A 31 -6.66 -5.00 -13.69
CA PRO A 31 -7.53 -4.71 -14.83
C PRO A 31 -8.97 -4.47 -14.38
N ALA A 32 -9.57 -3.35 -14.82
CA ALA A 32 -10.96 -3.01 -14.50
C ALA A 32 -11.98 -4.10 -14.91
N GLY A 33 -11.63 -4.93 -15.89
CA GLY A 33 -12.44 -6.07 -16.33
C GLY A 33 -12.64 -7.15 -15.27
N ILE A 34 -11.75 -7.29 -14.29
CA ILE A 34 -11.84 -8.30 -13.23
C ILE A 34 -13.05 -8.01 -12.32
N ILE A 35 -13.16 -6.77 -11.85
CA ILE A 35 -14.26 -6.34 -10.99
C ILE A 35 -15.56 -6.26 -11.81
N ARG A 36 -15.51 -5.72 -13.03
CA ARG A 36 -16.73 -5.53 -13.86
C ARG A 36 -17.44 -6.85 -14.19
N LYS A 37 -16.70 -7.93 -14.42
CA LYS A 37 -17.28 -9.25 -14.73
C LYS A 37 -18.00 -9.89 -13.54
N ASN A 38 -17.59 -9.55 -12.32
CA ASN A 38 -18.08 -10.17 -11.10
C ASN A 38 -18.88 -9.22 -10.20
N ARG A 39 -19.23 -8.01 -10.68
CA ARG A 39 -19.86 -6.93 -9.89
C ARG A 39 -21.09 -7.33 -9.05
N GLY A 40 -21.84 -8.35 -9.48
CA GLY A 40 -23.03 -8.83 -8.77
C GLY A 40 -22.76 -9.86 -7.68
N ASP A 41 -21.52 -10.31 -7.52
CA ASP A 41 -21.09 -11.35 -6.59
C ASP A 41 -19.77 -10.94 -5.94
N GLU A 42 -19.87 -10.52 -4.66
CA GLU A 42 -18.73 -10.06 -3.87
C GLU A 42 -17.70 -11.16 -3.64
N VAL A 43 -18.17 -12.40 -3.46
CA VAL A 43 -17.30 -13.57 -3.24
C VAL A 43 -16.55 -13.91 -4.53
N ALA A 44 -17.25 -13.98 -5.66
CA ALA A 44 -16.61 -14.21 -6.95
C ALA A 44 -15.64 -13.07 -7.32
N THR A 45 -15.95 -11.83 -6.95
CA THR A 45 -15.04 -10.69 -7.13
C THR A 45 -13.76 -10.87 -6.31
N MET A 46 -13.87 -11.26 -5.04
CA MET A 46 -12.72 -11.51 -4.17
C MET A 46 -11.80 -12.59 -4.76
N PHE A 47 -12.36 -13.74 -5.18
CA PHE A 47 -11.55 -14.81 -5.78
C PHE A 47 -10.88 -14.38 -7.09
N ALA A 48 -11.59 -13.67 -7.97
CA ALA A 48 -11.01 -13.19 -9.22
C ALA A 48 -9.83 -12.19 -8.99
N VAL A 49 -9.87 -11.44 -7.88
CA VAL A 49 -8.76 -10.57 -7.45
C VAL A 49 -7.56 -11.38 -7.00
N LEU A 50 -7.79 -12.42 -6.19
CA LEU A 50 -6.74 -13.31 -5.69
C LEU A 50 -6.08 -14.10 -6.83
N GLU A 51 -6.87 -14.67 -7.73
CA GLU A 51 -6.42 -15.38 -8.93
C GLU A 51 -5.55 -14.51 -9.84
N TRP A 52 -5.80 -13.20 -9.85
CA TRP A 52 -4.98 -12.28 -10.61
C TRP A 52 -3.62 -12.01 -9.97
N GLY A 53 -3.58 -11.93 -8.63
CA GLY A 53 -2.39 -11.60 -7.85
C GLY A 53 -1.45 -12.78 -7.59
N LEU A 54 -2.02 -13.99 -7.48
CA LEU A 54 -1.34 -15.22 -7.09
C LEU A 54 -1.27 -16.23 -8.24
N THR A 55 -0.39 -17.23 -8.09
CA THR A 55 -0.35 -18.41 -8.98
C THR A 55 -1.26 -19.50 -8.44
N ALA A 56 -1.61 -20.50 -9.26
CA ALA A 56 -2.45 -21.63 -8.85
C ALA A 56 -1.96 -22.30 -7.54
N ASP A 57 -0.68 -22.67 -7.47
CA ASP A 57 -0.09 -23.28 -6.26
C ASP A 57 -0.22 -22.40 -5.00
N GLN A 58 -0.28 -21.08 -5.18
CA GLN A 58 -0.38 -20.11 -4.09
C GLN A 58 -1.84 -19.87 -3.69
N LEU A 59 -2.79 -20.09 -4.59
CA LEU A 59 -4.21 -20.13 -4.26
C LEU A 59 -4.53 -21.35 -3.39
N ASP A 60 -3.99 -22.52 -3.73
CA ASP A 60 -4.13 -23.72 -2.88
C ASP A 60 -3.56 -23.50 -1.47
N THR A 61 -2.50 -22.70 -1.38
CA THR A 61 -1.89 -22.31 -0.10
C THR A 61 -2.79 -21.32 0.65
N LEU A 62 -3.37 -20.35 -0.05
CA LEU A 62 -4.29 -19.37 0.51
C LEU A 62 -5.58 -20.02 1.03
N ASP A 63 -6.11 -21.03 0.33
CA ASP A 63 -7.34 -21.75 0.71
C ASP A 63 -7.20 -22.54 2.02
N ARG A 64 -5.97 -22.86 2.41
CA ARG A 64 -5.67 -23.51 3.69
C ARG A 64 -5.55 -22.52 4.84
N LEU A 65 -5.47 -21.22 4.56
CA LEU A 65 -5.38 -20.21 5.60
C LEU A 65 -6.71 -20.05 6.33
N PRO A 66 -6.70 -19.86 7.66
CA PRO A 66 -7.89 -19.44 8.37
C PRO A 66 -8.36 -18.08 7.82
N LEU A 67 -9.69 -17.89 7.74
CA LEU A 67 -10.29 -16.65 7.21
C LEU A 67 -9.74 -15.38 7.90
N ALA A 68 -9.42 -15.46 9.19
CA ALA A 68 -8.84 -14.37 9.97
C ALA A 68 -7.43 -13.92 9.48
N ALA A 69 -6.72 -14.77 8.74
CA ALA A 69 -5.45 -14.44 8.10
C ALA A 69 -5.64 -13.83 6.70
N MET A 70 -6.74 -14.16 6.00
CA MET A 70 -7.00 -13.71 4.63
C MET A 70 -7.11 -12.18 4.53
N ASP A 71 -7.81 -11.53 5.47
CA ASP A 71 -7.89 -10.06 5.51
C ASP A 71 -6.51 -9.40 5.69
N LYS A 72 -5.64 -10.00 6.51
CA LYS A 72 -4.28 -9.48 6.76
C LYS A 72 -3.43 -9.57 5.50
N VAL A 73 -3.55 -10.67 4.76
CA VAL A 73 -2.86 -10.86 3.47
C VAL A 73 -3.30 -9.79 2.47
N LEU A 74 -4.62 -9.59 2.32
CA LEU A 74 -5.18 -8.61 1.39
C LEU A 74 -4.77 -7.17 1.74
N LEU A 75 -4.87 -6.79 3.01
CA LEU A 75 -4.45 -5.47 3.48
C LEU A 75 -2.95 -5.24 3.24
N ALA A 76 -2.10 -6.21 3.59
CA ALA A 76 -0.65 -6.08 3.39
C ALA A 76 -0.28 -5.97 1.90
N TRP A 77 -0.97 -6.72 1.04
CA TRP A 77 -0.79 -6.62 -0.41
C TRP A 77 -1.25 -5.26 -0.96
N GLN A 78 -2.38 -4.74 -0.49
CA GLN A 78 -2.87 -3.40 -0.86
C GLN A 78 -1.91 -2.30 -0.41
N GLU A 79 -1.45 -2.34 0.84
CA GLU A 79 -0.48 -1.38 1.38
C GLU A 79 0.83 -1.38 0.59
N TRP A 80 1.38 -2.56 0.29
CA TRP A 80 2.58 -2.66 -0.55
C TRP A 80 2.33 -2.09 -1.95
N SER A 81 1.16 -2.37 -2.52
CA SER A 81 0.80 -1.91 -3.86
C SER A 81 0.60 -0.40 -3.96
N ALA A 82 0.25 0.25 -2.85
CA ALA A 82 0.09 1.69 -2.73
C ALA A 82 1.40 2.43 -2.45
N LYS A 83 2.50 1.73 -2.14
CA LYS A 83 3.82 2.34 -2.02
C LYS A 83 4.32 2.74 -3.42
N ASP A 84 4.37 4.05 -3.66
CA ASP A 84 5.07 4.65 -4.81
C ASP A 84 6.56 4.23 -4.74
N GLU A 85 7.12 3.72 -5.84
CA GLU A 85 8.56 3.40 -5.91
C GLU A 85 9.45 4.67 -5.94
N ASP A 86 8.86 5.88 -5.98
CA ASP A 86 9.56 7.16 -6.20
C ASP A 86 9.52 8.17 -5.05
N LYS A 87 9.07 7.81 -3.85
CA LYS A 87 9.24 8.72 -2.68
C LYS A 87 10.55 8.38 -1.97
N PRO A 88 11.61 9.22 -2.06
CA PRO A 88 12.80 9.01 -1.26
C PRO A 88 12.40 8.97 0.21
N SER A 89 12.82 7.92 0.91
CA SER A 89 12.66 7.75 2.35
C SER A 89 13.47 8.84 3.07
N GLY A 90 12.87 10.02 3.21
CA GLY A 90 13.27 11.03 4.17
C GLY A 90 12.37 10.92 5.40
N PRO A 91 12.87 11.19 6.61
CA PRO A 91 12.05 11.16 7.81
C PRO A 91 10.88 12.15 7.68
N PRO A 92 9.73 11.86 8.33
CA PRO A 92 8.55 12.70 8.23
C PRO A 92 8.87 14.13 8.67
N LYS A 93 8.79 15.10 7.74
CA LYS A 93 8.78 16.51 8.10
C LYS A 93 7.51 16.76 8.90
N THR A 94 7.64 16.80 10.23
CA THR A 94 6.63 17.36 11.11
C THR A 94 6.31 18.77 10.63
N LYS A 95 5.07 18.98 10.15
CA LYS A 95 4.50 20.31 10.02
C LYS A 95 4.43 20.91 11.43
N ARG A 96 5.37 21.78 11.77
CA ARG A 96 5.13 22.79 12.81
C ARG A 96 4.33 23.91 12.15
N ALA A 97 3.16 24.19 12.72
CA ALA A 97 2.34 25.31 12.34
C ALA A 97 2.92 26.61 12.89
N LYS A 98 2.92 27.64 12.03
CA LYS A 98 2.74 29.08 12.30
C LYS A 98 3.76 29.78 13.20
N GLY A 99 4.56 30.65 12.59
CA GLY A 99 5.36 31.68 13.23
C GLY A 99 6.16 32.45 12.19
N ASP A 100 5.67 33.65 11.89
CA ASP A 100 6.38 34.81 11.32
C ASP A 100 6.87 34.74 9.86
N ASP A 101 5.99 35.21 8.97
CA ASP A 101 6.37 36.06 7.84
C ASP A 101 7.05 37.31 8.43
N GLU A 102 8.38 37.37 8.38
CA GLU A 102 9.08 38.66 8.28
C GLU A 102 9.57 38.75 6.84
N ASP A 103 8.89 39.60 6.09
CA ASP A 103 9.26 40.06 4.75
C ASP A 103 10.63 40.75 4.84
N ASP A 104 11.63 40.15 4.17
CA ASP A 104 12.80 40.86 3.65
C ASP A 104 12.31 41.71 2.47
N GLU A 105 12.19 43.02 2.67
CA GLU A 105 12.33 43.99 1.58
C GLU A 105 13.58 44.84 1.83
N ASP A 106 14.44 44.76 0.83
CA ASP A 106 15.73 45.41 0.65
C ASP A 106 15.70 46.94 0.82
N ASP A 107 16.88 47.45 1.19
CA ASP A 107 17.53 48.69 0.75
C ASP A 107 16.66 49.81 0.13
N GLU A 108 16.75 51.03 0.66
CA GLU A 108 17.67 52.04 0.13
C GLU A 108 17.56 53.36 0.91
N ASP A 109 18.65 54.10 0.78
CA ASP A 109 19.04 55.36 1.39
C ASP A 109 18.08 56.56 1.21
N ASP A 110 18.45 57.59 1.96
CA ASP A 110 18.42 59.02 1.62
C ASP A 110 17.31 59.93 2.19
N GLU A 111 17.86 60.84 3.02
CA GLU A 111 17.69 62.29 2.97
C GLU A 111 16.43 62.94 3.56
N ASP A 112 16.71 63.61 4.68
CA ASP A 112 16.55 65.06 4.89
C ASP A 112 15.17 65.71 5.09
N ASP A 113 15.27 66.62 6.08
CA ASP A 113 14.61 67.90 6.26
C ASP A 113 13.18 68.01 6.81
N GLU A 114 13.17 68.49 8.06
CA GLU A 114 12.56 69.75 8.52
C GLU A 114 11.21 70.19 7.93
N ASP A 115 10.19 70.27 8.79
CA ASP A 115 9.67 71.54 9.33
C ASP A 115 8.59 71.31 10.43
#